data_AF-A0A2R6N1H2-F1
#
_entry.id   AF-A0A2R6N1H2-F1
#
_cell.length_a   1.000
_cell.length_b   1.000
_cell.length_c   1.000
_cell.angle_alpha   90.00
_cell.angle_beta   90.00
_cell.angle_gamma   90.00
#
_symmetry.space_group_name_H-M   'P 1'
#
loop_
_entity.id
_entity.type
_entity.pdbx_description
1 polymer ?
#
loop_
_entity_poly.entity_id
_entity_poly.type
_entity_poly.pdbx_seq_one_letter_code
_entity_poly.pdbx_strand_id
1 'polypeptide(L)'
;MRVSVIGGSTVTDEQYATARDLGRLLGERGHEVVCGGLTGVMEAVCRGARETGGHTIGILPSADRSTANAYVDTPVATGIGYARNALVVKNGDSVVAVDGSTGTLSELAFALDVGAPIAGLDHGRRVTPGPGRHSPPRVTAVFRVRSGHVPRSFRHWLTVLPA
;
A
#
# COMPACT_ATOMS: atom_id res chain seq x y z
N MET A 1 9.43 13.18 1.63
CA MET A 1 9.52 11.81 1.07
C MET A 1 8.17 11.47 0.47
N ARG A 2 8.17 10.65 -0.58
CA ARG A 2 6.95 10.05 -1.15
C ARG A 2 6.73 8.67 -0.54
N VAL A 3 5.50 8.37 -0.16
CA VAL A 3 5.11 7.04 0.31
C VAL A 3 4.08 6.47 -0.66
N SER A 4 4.42 5.35 -1.29
CA SER A 4 3.52 4.61 -2.15
C SER A 4 2.56 3.79 -1.30
N VAL A 5 1.27 4.05 -1.40
CA VAL A 5 0.25 3.29 -0.68
C VAL A 5 -0.55 2.45 -1.66
N ILE A 6 -0.48 1.14 -1.46
CA ILE A 6 -1.06 0.11 -2.34
C ILE A 6 -2.15 -0.65 -1.57
N GLY A 7 -3.24 -0.98 -2.24
CA GLY A 7 -4.37 -1.65 -1.59
C GLY A 7 -5.59 -1.81 -2.48
N GLY A 8 -6.62 -2.46 -1.95
CA GLY A 8 -7.84 -2.80 -2.68
C GLY A 8 -8.69 -1.60 -3.09
N SER A 9 -9.38 -1.70 -4.23
CA SER A 9 -10.38 -0.73 -4.69
C SER A 9 -11.73 -0.85 -3.98
N THR A 10 -11.93 -1.96 -3.26
CA THR A 10 -13.13 -2.27 -2.48
C THR A 10 -12.66 -2.72 -1.10
N VAL A 11 -13.18 -2.09 -0.06
CA VAL A 11 -12.75 -2.26 1.34
C VAL A 11 -13.95 -2.14 2.27
N THR A 12 -13.82 -2.67 3.49
CA THR A 12 -14.76 -2.44 4.59
C THR A 12 -14.63 -1.03 5.16
N ASP A 13 -15.62 -0.59 5.94
CA ASP A 13 -15.58 0.71 6.62
C ASP A 13 -14.38 0.83 7.57
N GLU A 14 -14.01 -0.26 8.24
CA GLU A 14 -12.85 -0.31 9.13
C GLU A 14 -11.53 -0.11 8.34
N GLN A 15 -11.38 -0.84 7.23
CA GLN A 15 -10.23 -0.74 6.32
C GLN A 15 -10.12 0.67 5.71
N TYR A 16 -11.25 1.26 5.33
CA TYR A 16 -11.30 2.63 4.86
C TYR A 16 -10.86 3.61 5.96
N ALA A 17 -11.38 3.47 7.18
CA ALA A 17 -11.02 4.33 8.30
C ALA A 17 -9.51 4.30 8.58
N THR A 18 -8.91 3.11 8.57
CA THR A 18 -7.46 2.98 8.80
C THR A 18 -6.62 3.51 7.65
N ALA A 19 -7.01 3.26 6.40
CA ALA A 19 -6.30 3.85 5.26
C ALA A 19 -6.34 5.38 5.31
N ARG A 20 -7.46 5.97 5.76
CA ARG A 20 -7.59 7.40 6.00
C ARG A 20 -6.71 7.87 7.17
N ASP A 21 -6.69 7.16 8.28
CA ASP A 21 -5.80 7.48 9.41
C ASP A 21 -4.32 7.40 9.02
N LEU A 22 -3.94 6.39 8.22
CA LEU A 22 -2.60 6.33 7.62
C LEU A 22 -2.32 7.59 6.80
N GLY A 23 -3.22 7.97 5.89
CA GLY A 23 -3.08 9.17 5.08
C GLY A 23 -2.86 10.42 5.92
N ARG A 24 -3.68 10.59 6.97
CA ARG A 24 -3.57 11.71 7.93
C ARG A 24 -2.20 11.72 8.60
N LEU A 25 -1.75 10.57 9.11
CA LEU A 25 -0.44 10.44 9.77
C LEU A 25 0.74 10.71 8.82
N LEU A 26 0.62 10.35 7.55
CA LEU A 26 1.64 10.63 6.53
C LEU A 26 1.70 12.13 6.23
N GLY A 27 0.54 12.77 6.01
CA GLY A 27 0.49 14.20 5.72
C GLY A 27 0.93 15.07 6.91
N GLU A 28 0.56 14.72 8.15
CA GLU A 28 1.06 15.36 9.38
C GLU A 28 2.59 15.34 9.50
N ARG A 29 3.24 14.34 8.90
CA ARG A 29 4.70 14.18 8.89
C ARG A 29 5.37 14.84 7.67
N GLY A 30 4.61 15.57 6.85
CA GLY A 30 5.11 16.20 5.63
C GLY A 30 5.50 15.19 4.55
N HIS A 31 4.84 14.03 4.50
CA HIS A 31 5.02 13.06 3.43
C HIS A 31 3.97 13.24 2.34
N GLU A 32 4.39 13.02 1.09
CA GLU A 32 3.48 12.96 -0.06
C GLU A 32 2.97 11.53 -0.24
N VAL A 33 1.71 11.38 -0.66
CA VAL A 33 1.11 10.07 -0.92
C VAL A 33 1.08 9.81 -2.43
N VAL A 34 1.58 8.65 -2.85
CA VAL A 34 1.45 8.13 -4.21
C VAL A 34 0.55 6.89 -4.18
N CYS A 35 -0.49 6.81 -5.00
CA CYS A 35 -1.34 5.63 -5.08
C CYS A 35 -1.91 5.44 -6.51
N GLY A 36 -2.73 4.41 -6.71
CA GLY A 36 -3.40 4.19 -8.01
C GLY A 36 -4.58 5.13 -8.31
N GLY A 37 -4.94 6.02 -7.37
CA GLY A 37 -5.85 7.14 -7.57
C GLY A 37 -7.33 6.81 -7.78
N LEU A 38 -7.75 5.56 -7.59
CA LEU A 38 -9.17 5.14 -7.68
C LEU A 38 -9.81 5.07 -6.28
N THR A 39 -10.80 4.19 -6.09
CA THR A 39 -11.61 4.02 -4.87
C THR A 39 -10.91 3.19 -3.79
N GLY A 40 -11.59 3.01 -2.65
CA GLY A 40 -11.16 2.10 -1.57
C GLY A 40 -9.95 2.65 -0.81
N VAL A 41 -8.90 1.84 -0.64
CA VAL A 41 -7.68 2.24 0.08
C VAL A 41 -7.09 3.53 -0.51
N MET A 42 -7.04 3.61 -1.83
CA MET A 42 -6.44 4.72 -2.57
C MET A 42 -7.19 6.04 -2.31
N GLU A 43 -8.53 5.98 -2.27
CA GLU A 43 -9.36 7.14 -1.94
C GLU A 43 -9.22 7.54 -0.47
N ALA A 44 -9.30 6.56 0.43
CA ALA A 44 -9.19 6.77 1.86
C ALA A 44 -7.86 7.44 2.24
N VAL A 45 -6.74 6.93 1.73
CA VAL A 45 -5.41 7.47 2.03
C VAL A 45 -5.21 8.87 1.44
N CYS A 46 -5.69 9.12 0.22
CA CYS A 46 -5.66 10.46 -0.37
C CYS A 46 -6.48 11.45 0.47
N ARG A 47 -7.68 11.04 0.89
CA ARG A 47 -8.53 11.85 1.76
C ARG A 47 -7.84 12.23 3.07
N GLY A 48 -7.27 11.25 3.75
CA GLY A 48 -6.57 11.47 5.03
C GLY A 48 -5.38 12.42 4.88
N ALA A 49 -4.58 12.24 3.82
CA ALA A 49 -3.44 13.11 3.57
C ALA A 49 -3.89 14.56 3.30
N ARG A 50 -4.90 14.74 2.44
CA ARG A 50 -5.46 16.06 2.12
C ARG A 50 -6.01 16.81 3.32
N GLU A 51 -6.64 16.10 4.27
CA GLU A 51 -7.17 16.69 5.50
C GLU A 51 -6.09 17.36 6.38
N THR A 52 -4.82 17.07 6.12
CA THR A 52 -3.66 17.63 6.83
C THR A 52 -2.80 18.54 5.95
N GLY A 53 -3.22 18.81 4.71
CA GLY A 53 -2.43 19.56 3.73
C GLY A 53 -1.34 18.73 3.03
N GLY A 54 -1.32 17.41 3.22
CA GLY A 54 -0.42 16.50 2.50
C GLY A 54 -0.78 16.40 1.02
N HIS A 55 0.22 16.41 0.14
CA HIS A 55 0.04 16.33 -1.31
C HIS A 55 -0.18 14.88 -1.78
N THR A 56 -1.11 14.70 -2.72
CA THR A 56 -1.54 13.38 -3.20
C THR A 56 -1.38 13.22 -4.72
N ILE A 57 -0.81 12.10 -5.14
CA ILE A 57 -0.52 11.77 -6.54
C ILE A 57 -1.22 10.46 -6.89
N GLY A 58 -2.12 10.50 -7.88
CA GLY A 58 -2.85 9.34 -8.36
C GLY A 58 -2.36 8.90 -9.74
N ILE A 59 -1.73 7.72 -9.83
CA ILE A 59 -1.28 7.15 -11.11
C ILE A 59 -2.35 6.21 -11.65
N LEU A 60 -3.14 6.72 -12.58
CA LEU A 60 -4.39 6.11 -13.02
C LEU A 60 -4.15 5.10 -14.14
N PRO A 61 -4.92 3.98 -14.19
CA PRO A 61 -4.86 3.03 -15.31
C PRO A 61 -5.49 3.57 -16.59
N SER A 62 -6.40 4.54 -16.49
CA SER A 62 -7.09 5.18 -17.61
C SER A 62 -6.24 6.26 -18.27
N ALA A 63 -6.63 6.69 -19.47
CA ALA A 63 -6.08 7.86 -20.16
C ALA A 63 -6.81 9.17 -19.78
N ASP A 64 -7.83 9.09 -18.93
CA ASP A 64 -8.65 10.22 -18.51
C ASP A 64 -8.36 10.60 -17.05
N ARG A 65 -7.92 11.85 -16.84
CA ARG A 65 -7.61 12.38 -15.50
C ARG A 65 -8.86 12.49 -14.61
N SER A 66 -10.04 12.61 -15.22
CA SER A 66 -11.31 12.75 -14.49
C SER A 66 -11.69 11.50 -13.69
N THR A 67 -11.07 10.34 -13.99
CA THR A 67 -11.33 9.09 -13.26
C THR A 67 -10.62 9.02 -11.91
N ALA A 68 -9.81 10.01 -11.55
CA ALA A 68 -9.22 10.10 -10.23
C ALA A 68 -10.29 10.31 -9.15
N ASN A 69 -10.06 9.77 -7.96
CA ASN A 69 -10.90 10.12 -6.81
C ASN A 69 -10.77 11.62 -6.48
N ALA A 70 -11.79 12.16 -5.79
CA ALA A 70 -11.89 13.59 -5.49
C ALA A 70 -10.74 14.12 -4.61
N TYR A 71 -9.98 13.23 -3.97
CA TYR A 71 -8.92 13.59 -3.06
C TYR A 71 -7.53 13.58 -3.70
N VAL A 72 -7.38 13.24 -4.98
CA VAL A 72 -6.11 13.36 -5.71
C VAL A 72 -5.85 14.81 -6.13
N ASP A 73 -4.66 15.34 -5.82
CA ASP A 73 -4.19 16.65 -6.28
C ASP A 73 -3.57 16.58 -7.67
N THR A 74 -2.71 15.58 -7.88
CA THR A 74 -2.01 15.38 -9.16
C THR A 74 -2.44 14.06 -9.81
N PRO A 75 -3.43 14.09 -10.72
CA PRO A 75 -3.82 12.91 -11.49
C PRO A 75 -2.87 12.69 -12.68
N VAL A 76 -2.20 11.55 -12.70
CA VAL A 76 -1.35 11.08 -13.80
C VAL A 76 -2.11 9.99 -14.57
N ALA A 77 -2.81 10.40 -15.62
CA ALA A 77 -3.50 9.49 -16.53
C ALA A 77 -2.50 8.80 -17.46
N THR A 78 -2.40 7.47 -17.38
CA THR A 78 -1.37 6.70 -18.10
C THR A 78 -1.89 5.98 -19.34
N GLY A 79 -3.14 5.52 -19.33
CA GLY A 79 -3.72 4.73 -20.42
C GLY A 79 -3.13 3.32 -20.59
N ILE A 80 -2.32 2.83 -19.65
CA ILE A 80 -1.62 1.53 -19.75
C ILE A 80 -2.17 0.44 -18.83
N GLY A 81 -3.36 0.65 -18.24
CA GLY A 81 -4.01 -0.35 -17.39
C GLY A 81 -3.13 -0.76 -16.20
N TYR A 82 -3.04 -2.06 -15.91
CA TYR A 82 -2.25 -2.58 -14.79
C TYR A 82 -0.72 -2.46 -14.98
N ALA A 83 -0.23 -2.08 -16.16
CA ALA A 83 1.20 -1.81 -16.33
C ALA A 83 1.64 -0.61 -15.48
N ARG A 84 0.72 0.29 -15.08
CA ARG A 84 1.02 1.42 -14.18
C ARG A 84 1.47 0.98 -12.77
N ASN A 85 1.26 -0.28 -12.37
CA ASN A 85 1.48 -0.74 -11.00
C ASN A 85 2.95 -0.53 -10.61
N ALA A 86 3.86 -0.79 -11.55
CA ALA A 86 5.27 -0.50 -11.39
C ALA A 86 5.55 0.99 -11.18
N LEU A 87 4.80 1.88 -11.84
CA LEU A 87 4.95 3.33 -11.69
C LEU A 87 4.51 3.79 -10.30
N VAL A 88 3.42 3.25 -9.75
CA VAL A 88 2.98 3.55 -8.37
C VAL A 88 4.11 3.22 -7.40
N VAL A 89 4.62 2.00 -7.46
CA VAL A 89 5.68 1.52 -6.57
C VAL A 89 6.96 2.35 -6.70
N LYS A 90 7.44 2.58 -7.93
CA LYS A 90 8.70 3.29 -8.19
C LYS A 90 8.69 4.79 -7.87
N ASN A 91 7.55 5.38 -7.56
CA ASN A 91 7.43 6.79 -7.22
C ASN A 91 7.45 7.07 -5.71
N GLY A 92 7.55 6.04 -4.87
CA GLY A 92 7.71 6.18 -3.42
C GLY A 92 9.11 5.82 -2.95
N ASP A 93 9.58 6.53 -1.93
CA ASP A 93 10.78 6.17 -1.15
C ASP A 93 10.54 4.93 -0.29
N SER A 94 9.26 4.62 0.00
CA SER A 94 8.79 3.42 0.68
C SER A 94 7.40 3.02 0.21
N VAL A 95 7.00 1.79 0.52
CA VAL A 95 5.69 1.22 0.18
C VAL A 95 4.94 0.81 1.44
N VAL A 96 3.67 1.18 1.54
CA VAL A 96 2.74 0.68 2.56
C VAL A 96 1.61 -0.08 1.87
N ALA A 97 1.48 -1.37 2.17
CA ALA A 97 0.39 -2.20 1.71
C ALA A 97 -0.73 -2.24 2.75
N VAL A 98 -1.93 -1.81 2.37
CA VAL A 98 -3.11 -1.77 3.24
C VAL A 98 -4.21 -2.59 2.62
N ASP A 99 -4.47 -3.78 3.16
CA ASP A 99 -5.39 -4.75 2.55
C ASP A 99 -5.09 -5.00 1.05
N GLY A 100 -5.72 -5.96 0.39
CA GLY A 100 -5.45 -6.08 -1.04
C GLY A 100 -6.05 -7.23 -1.80
N SER A 101 -6.02 -7.06 -3.13
CA SER A 101 -6.38 -8.07 -4.12
C SER A 101 -5.19 -8.41 -5.02
N THR A 102 -5.44 -9.03 -6.17
CA THR A 102 -4.41 -9.35 -7.16
C THR A 102 -3.61 -8.12 -7.63
N GLY A 103 -4.25 -6.95 -7.69
CA GLY A 103 -3.58 -5.69 -8.01
C GLY A 103 -2.50 -5.35 -6.98
N THR A 104 -2.86 -5.37 -5.69
CA THR A 104 -1.92 -5.13 -4.59
C THR A 104 -0.79 -6.15 -4.57
N LEU A 105 -1.09 -7.43 -4.85
CA LEU A 105 -0.05 -8.46 -4.94
C LEU A 105 0.96 -8.17 -6.06
N SER A 106 0.51 -7.69 -7.22
CA SER A 106 1.41 -7.32 -8.31
C SER A 106 2.28 -6.09 -7.96
N GLU A 107 1.75 -5.13 -7.21
CA GLU A 107 2.51 -3.98 -6.71
C GLU A 107 3.54 -4.41 -5.66
N LEU A 108 3.18 -5.34 -4.76
CA LEU A 108 4.14 -5.95 -3.83
C LEU A 108 5.28 -6.65 -4.57
N ALA A 109 5.00 -7.38 -5.65
CA ALA A 109 6.04 -8.01 -6.46
C ALA A 109 7.00 -6.97 -7.06
N PHE A 110 6.49 -5.89 -7.64
CA PHE A 110 7.33 -4.79 -8.13
C PHE A 110 8.16 -4.15 -7.01
N ALA A 111 7.59 -4.00 -5.81
CA ALA A 111 8.28 -3.41 -4.67
C ALA A 111 9.47 -4.27 -4.22
N LEU A 112 9.30 -5.59 -4.24
CA LEU A 112 10.37 -6.55 -3.97
C LEU A 112 11.45 -6.51 -5.06
N ASP A 113 11.07 -6.46 -6.34
CA ASP A 113 12.00 -6.43 -7.46
C ASP A 113 12.92 -5.20 -7.43
N VAL A 114 12.39 -4.04 -6.99
CA VAL A 114 13.16 -2.78 -6.91
C VAL A 114 13.83 -2.57 -5.54
N GLY A 115 13.64 -3.50 -4.59
CA GLY A 115 14.21 -3.42 -3.25
C GLY A 115 13.65 -2.27 -2.39
N ALA A 116 12.39 -1.85 -2.65
CA ALA A 116 11.76 -0.81 -1.85
C ALA A 116 11.52 -1.29 -0.41
N PRO A 117 11.68 -0.42 0.61
CA PRO A 117 11.21 -0.71 1.97
C PRO A 117 9.69 -0.87 1.98
N ILE A 118 9.18 -1.98 2.53
CA ILE A 118 7.74 -2.31 2.54
C ILE A 118 7.22 -2.48 3.97
N ALA A 119 6.12 -1.84 4.30
CA ALA A 119 5.33 -2.12 5.51
C ALA A 119 3.94 -2.64 5.14
N GLY A 120 3.41 -3.59 5.91
CA GLY A 120 2.05 -4.09 5.77
C GLY A 120 1.17 -3.62 6.94
N LEU A 121 -0.08 -3.24 6.65
CA LEU A 121 -1.11 -2.92 7.65
C LEU A 121 -2.28 -3.90 7.50
N ASP A 122 -2.60 -4.58 8.60
CA ASP A 122 -3.66 -5.60 8.68
C ASP A 122 -4.77 -5.20 9.66
N HIS A 123 -5.98 -5.70 9.45
CA HIS A 123 -7.16 -5.51 10.30
C HIS A 123 -7.52 -6.80 11.02
N GLY A 124 -7.16 -6.84 12.30
CA GLY A 124 -7.94 -7.63 13.25
C GLY A 124 -7.48 -9.05 13.56
N ARG A 125 -6.18 -9.36 13.51
CA ARG A 125 -5.62 -10.39 14.42
C ARG A 125 -4.52 -9.81 15.29
N ARG A 126 -4.88 -9.46 16.53
CA ARG A 126 -3.91 -9.52 17.65
C ARG A 126 -3.45 -10.98 17.76
N VAL A 127 -2.20 -11.25 17.42
CA VAL A 127 -1.51 -12.43 17.91
C VAL A 127 -1.03 -12.09 19.32
N THR A 128 -1.82 -12.42 20.34
CA THR A 128 -1.23 -12.65 21.66
C THR A 128 -0.34 -13.88 21.57
N PRO A 129 0.89 -13.88 22.12
CA PRO A 129 1.65 -15.11 22.26
C PRO A 129 0.95 -15.98 23.32
N GLY A 130 0.00 -16.80 22.87
CA GLY A 130 -0.67 -17.80 23.69
C GLY A 130 0.07 -19.14 23.58
N PRO A 131 0.32 -19.84 24.69
CA PRO A 131 0.98 -21.14 24.65
C PRO A 131 -0.02 -22.20 24.18
N GLY A 132 0.13 -22.72 22.96
CA GLY A 132 -0.51 -23.98 22.57
C GLY A 132 -1.22 -24.03 21.21
N ARG A 133 -0.69 -24.91 20.36
CA ARG A 133 -1.28 -25.77 19.31
C ARG A 133 -2.49 -25.29 18.45
N HIS A 134 -2.20 -25.30 17.14
CA HIS A 134 -3.01 -25.77 15.98
C HIS A 134 -4.26 -24.99 15.54
N SER A 135 -4.04 -24.00 14.67
CA SER A 135 -4.73 -23.76 13.37
C SER A 135 -4.03 -22.59 12.66
N PRO A 136 -3.78 -22.62 11.34
CA PRO A 136 -2.89 -21.63 10.72
C PRO A 136 -3.60 -20.29 10.50
N PRO A 137 -3.10 -19.16 11.04
CA PRO A 137 -3.48 -17.86 10.52
C PRO A 137 -2.81 -17.65 9.15
N ARG A 138 -3.61 -17.31 8.14
CA ARG A 138 -3.17 -16.97 6.79
C ARG A 138 -2.77 -15.50 6.74
N VAL A 139 -1.54 -15.28 6.26
CA VAL A 139 -0.93 -14.04 5.75
C VAL A 139 -0.77 -12.89 6.74
N THR A 140 0.46 -12.69 7.19
CA THR A 140 0.91 -11.38 7.66
C THR A 140 2.27 -11.18 7.04
N ALA A 141 2.48 -10.06 6.32
CA ALA A 141 3.75 -9.76 5.68
C ALA A 141 4.24 -8.32 5.93
N VAL A 142 4.98 -8.07 7.01
CA VAL A 142 5.76 -6.84 7.26
C VAL A 142 7.22 -7.10 6.91
N PHE A 143 7.72 -6.77 5.72
CA PHE A 143 9.11 -7.12 5.34
C PHE A 143 10.14 -6.12 5.89
N ARG A 144 11.13 -6.59 6.64
CA ARG A 144 12.41 -5.88 6.82
C ARG A 144 13.47 -6.49 5.90
N VAL A 145 13.86 -5.75 4.86
CA VAL A 145 14.94 -6.13 3.94
C VAL A 145 16.29 -5.68 4.51
N ARG A 146 17.17 -6.62 4.84
CA ARG A 146 18.63 -6.42 4.86
C ARG A 146 19.30 -7.53 4.07
N SER A 147 19.74 -7.17 2.86
CA SER A 147 20.79 -7.78 2.01
C SER A 147 20.88 -9.32 1.98
N GLY A 148 20.42 -9.92 0.88
CA GLY A 148 20.88 -11.24 0.43
C GLY A 148 19.79 -12.21 -0.03
N HIS A 149 19.76 -12.45 -1.35
CA HIS A 149 19.19 -13.60 -2.11
C HIS A 149 17.95 -14.36 -1.58
N VAL A 150 16.93 -14.52 -2.45
CA VAL A 150 15.65 -15.21 -2.19
C VAL A 150 15.58 -16.58 -2.90
N PRO A 151 16.17 -17.66 -2.37
CA PRO A 151 16.09 -19.01 -2.94
C PRO A 151 14.73 -19.74 -2.79
N ARG A 152 14.05 -19.87 -3.92
CA ARG A 152 12.96 -20.80 -4.37
C ARG A 152 11.82 -21.23 -3.45
N SER A 153 11.93 -21.30 -2.12
CA SER A 153 10.86 -21.63 -1.17
C SER A 153 10.34 -20.43 -0.37
N PHE A 154 10.52 -19.20 -0.84
CA PHE A 154 10.09 -17.93 -0.20
C PHE A 154 8.56 -17.74 -0.23
N ARG A 155 7.86 -18.85 0.00
CA ARG A 155 6.78 -19.39 -0.84
C ARG A 155 5.39 -19.24 -0.26
N HIS A 156 5.24 -18.63 0.91
CA HIS A 156 3.92 -18.43 1.47
C HIS A 156 3.96 -17.36 2.58
N TRP A 157 4.11 -16.08 2.21
CA TRP A 157 3.55 -14.94 2.98
C TRP A 157 4.39 -14.26 4.09
N LEU A 158 5.61 -13.80 3.82
CA LEU A 158 6.61 -13.34 4.82
C LEU A 158 6.33 -12.01 5.58
N THR A 159 6.29 -12.04 6.94
CA THR A 159 6.61 -10.90 7.85
C THR A 159 8.00 -11.08 8.48
N VAL A 160 8.73 -9.97 8.64
CA VAL A 160 9.93 -9.76 9.48
C VAL A 160 9.88 -8.40 10.23
N LEU A 161 9.68 -8.44 11.55
CA LEU A 161 10.13 -7.48 12.58
C LEU A 161 10.66 -8.33 13.77
N PRO A 162 11.54 -7.88 14.71
CA PRO A 162 12.08 -6.54 14.99
C PRO A 162 13.63 -6.44 15.05
N ALA A 163 14.09 -5.24 15.40
CA ALA A 163 15.44 -4.67 15.73
C ALA A 163 16.70 -5.16 14.98
#